data_AF-A0A8T5KJ02-F1
#
_entry.id   AF-A0A8T5KJ02-F1
#
_cell.length_a   1.000
_cell.length_b   1.000
_cell.length_c   1.000
_cell.angle_alpha   90.00
_cell.angle_beta   90.00
_cell.angle_gamma   90.00
#
_symmetry.space_group_name_H-M   'P 1'
#
loop_
_entity.id
_entity.type
_entity.pdbx_description
1 polymer ?
#
loop_
_entity_poly.entity_id
_entity_poly.type
_entity_poly.pdbx_seq_one_letter_code
_entity_poly.pdbx_strand_id
1 'polypeptide(L)' 'MVGILRKSEIRVVVEDYRCFYNQERPHSSLGYKTPHEFAQSLNYHPADIRRTSHQN' A
#
# COMPACT_ATOMS: atom_id res chain seq x y z
N MET A 1 -0.40 0.65 36.64
CA MET A 1 -1.26 -0.47 36.19
C MET A 1 -1.15 -0.58 34.68
N VAL A 2 -0.48 -1.59 34.15
CA VAL A 2 -0.50 -1.87 32.71
C VAL A 2 -1.76 -2.67 32.41
N GLY A 3 -2.77 -2.03 31.80
CA GLY A 3 -4.01 -2.69 31.44
C GLY A 3 -3.78 -3.61 30.26
N ILE A 4 -3.95 -4.92 30.47
CA ILE A 4 -3.99 -5.90 29.38
C ILE A 4 -5.32 -5.68 28.65
N LEU A 5 -5.25 -5.34 27.36
CA LEU A 5 -6.42 -5.22 26.50
C LEU A 5 -7.19 -6.55 26.50
N ARG A 6 -8.52 -6.49 26.60
CA ARG A 6 -9.33 -7.71 26.52
C ARG A 6 -9.32 -8.25 25.10
N LYS A 7 -9.57 -9.54 24.91
CA LYS A 7 -9.52 -10.21 23.58
C LYS A 7 -10.31 -9.49 22.49
N SER A 8 -11.47 -8.89 22.81
CA SER A 8 -12.26 -8.11 21.86
C SER A 8 -11.54 -6.84 21.41
N GLU A 9 -10.92 -6.12 22.36
CA GLU A 9 -10.16 -4.90 22.09
C GLU A 9 -8.88 -5.20 21.32
N ILE A 10 -8.21 -6.32 21.62
CA ILE A 10 -7.04 -6.78 20.86
C ILE A 10 -7.41 -6.99 19.39
N ARG A 11 -8.55 -7.62 19.09
CA ARG A 11 -8.97 -7.87 17.70
C ARG A 11 -9.19 -6.57 16.93
N VAL A 12 -9.83 -5.59 17.55
CA VAL A 12 -10.06 -4.27 16.94
C VAL A 12 -8.74 -3.57 16.67
N VAL A 13 -7.85 -3.47 17.67
CA VAL A 13 -6.55 -2.79 17.53
C VAL A 13 -5.66 -3.47 16.49
N VAL A 14 -5.65 -4.81 16.46
CA VAL A 14 -4.87 -5.57 15.47
C VAL A 14 -5.40 -5.33 14.07
N GLU A 15 -6.72 -5.30 13.89
CA GLU A 15 -7.33 -5.09 12.57
C GLU A 15 -7.10 -3.67 12.07
N ASP A 16 -7.24 -2.66 12.92
CA ASP A 16 -6.94 -1.27 12.59
C ASP A 16 -5.46 -1.11 12.21
N TYR A 17 -4.56 -1.73 12.99
CA TYR A 17 -3.13 -1.71 12.68
C TYR A 17 -2.81 -2.44 11.38
N ARG A 18 -3.48 -3.57 11.11
CA ARG A 18 -3.32 -4.34 9.86
C ARG A 18 -3.76 -3.52 8.66
N CYS A 19 -4.87 -2.80 8.78
CA CYS A 19 -5.37 -1.89 7.75
C CYS A 19 -4.36 -0.78 7.46
N PHE A 20 -3.94 -0.05 8.51
CA PHE A 20 -2.93 1.00 8.41
C PHE A 20 -1.62 0.50 7.80
N TYR A 21 -1.09 -0.62 8.30
CA TYR A 21 0.16 -1.19 7.80
C TYR A 21 0.07 -1.53 6.32
N ASN A 22 -1.06 -2.10 5.88
CA ASN A 22 -1.23 -2.53 4.49
C ASN A 22 -1.67 -1.41 3.53
N GLN A 23 -1.89 -0.18 3.99
CA GLN A 23 -2.38 0.90 3.13
C GLN A 23 -1.44 2.11 3.15
N GLU A 24 -0.95 2.49 4.33
CA GLU A 24 -0.29 3.78 4.54
C GLU A 24 1.23 3.64 4.68
N ARG A 25 1.75 2.44 4.93
CA ARG A 25 3.19 2.25 5.20
C ARG A 25 3.96 2.00 3.91
N PRO A 26 5.11 2.66 3.72
CA PRO A 26 6.08 2.26 2.72
C PRO A 26 6.63 0.86 3.00
N HIS A 27 6.65 0.01 1.96
CA HIS A 27 7.16 -1.35 2.05
C HIS A 27 8.44 -1.53 1.24
N SER A 28 9.46 -2.15 1.82
CA SER A 28 10.73 -2.43 1.14
C SER A 28 10.56 -3.32 -0.10
N SER A 29 9.61 -4.27 -0.06
CA SER A 29 9.25 -5.13 -1.20
C SER A 29 8.64 -4.36 -2.38
N LEU A 30 8.08 -3.16 -2.13
CA LEU A 30 7.53 -2.27 -3.14
C LEU A 30 8.52 -1.15 -3.53
N GLY A 31 9.79 -1.26 -3.11
CA GLY A 31 10.80 -0.23 -3.34
C GLY A 31 10.61 1.00 -2.46
N TYR A 32 10.19 0.80 -1.20
CA TYR A 32 9.87 1.87 -0.24
C TYR A 32 8.70 2.76 -0.69
N LYS A 33 7.72 2.17 -1.37
CA LYS A 33 6.45 2.79 -1.73
C LYS A 33 5.31 2.22 -0.89
N THR A 34 4.27 3.01 -0.70
CA THR A 34 2.97 2.51 -0.24
C THR A 34 2.33 1.64 -1.33
N PRO A 35 1.38 0.74 -0.99
CA PRO A 35 0.67 -0.04 -1.99
C PRO A 35 -0.07 0.82 -3.02
N HIS A 36 -0.57 1.99 -2.62
CA HIS A 36 -1.22 2.94 -3.53
C HIS A 36 -0.25 3.53 -4.55
N GLU A 37 0.90 4.04 -4.11
CA GLU A 37 1.95 4.57 -4.99
C GLU A 37 2.52 3.49 -5.92
N PHE A 38 2.66 2.26 -5.42
CA PHE A 38 3.09 1.13 -6.23
C PHE A 38 2.06 0.83 -7.33
N ALA A 39 0.77 0.74 -7.00
CA ALA A 39 -0.29 0.53 -7.97
C ALA A 39 -0.36 1.64 -9.04
N GLN A 40 -0.21 2.91 -8.63
CA GLN A 40 -0.10 4.03 -9.59
C GLN A 40 1.09 3.87 -10.53
N SER A 41 2.24 3.40 -10.03
CA SER A 41 3.42 3.19 -10.87
C SER A 41 3.28 2.05 -11.87
N LEU A 42 2.42 1.07 -11.62
CA LEU A 42 2.09 0.01 -12.59
C LEU A 42 1.23 0.54 -13.75
N ASN A 43 0.34 1.49 -13.47
CA ASN A 43 -0.46 2.16 -14.50
C ASN A 43 0.40 3.08 -15.38
N TYR A 44 1.59 3.48 -14.91
CA TYR A 44 2.57 4.19 -15.72
C TYR A 44 3.45 3.19 -16.48
N HIS A 45 2.86 2.46 -17.43
CA HIS A 45 3.64 1.54 -18.26
C HIS A 45 4.24 2.31 -19.45
N PRO A 46 5.58 2.38 -19.63
CA PRO A 46 6.22 3.09 -20.76
C PRO A 46 5.89 2.50 -22.15
N ALA A 47 5.12 1.42 -22.21
CA ALA A 47 4.54 0.91 -23.46
C ALA A 47 3.46 1.84 -24.04
N ASP A 48 2.76 2.64 -23.21
CA ASP A 48 1.80 3.63 -23.72
C ASP A 48 2.50 4.78 -24.47
N ILE A 49 3.73 5.12 -24.08
CA ILE A 49 4.54 6.14 -24.77
C ILE A 49 4.83 5.69 -26.21
N ARG A 50 5.09 4.40 -26.43
CA ARG A 50 5.37 3.83 -27.76
C ARG A 50 4.17 3.84 -28.71
N ARG A 51 2.94 3.84 -28.19
CA ARG A 51 1.72 3.90 -29.01
C ARG A 51 1.45 5.33 -29.52
N THR A 52 1.87 6.35 -28.78
CA THR A 52 1.68 7.76 -29.19
C THR A 52 2.69 8.26 -30.22
N SER A 53 3.82 7.57 -30.40
CA SER A 53 4.92 8.01 -31.26
C SER A 53 4.96 7.36 -32.65
N HIS A 54 3.99 6.52 -33.02
CA HIS A 54 3.90 5.88 -34.35
C HIS A 54 2.74 6.39 -35.21
N GLN A 55 2.14 7.54 -34.84
CA GLN A 55 1.04 8.15 -35.57
C GLN A 55 1.39 9.58 -36.01
N ASN A 56 2.41 9.72 -36.86
CA ASN A 56 2.59 10.87 -37.75
C ASN A 56 3.43 10.47 -38.96
#